data_AF-A0A938I5N9-F1
#
_entry.id   AF-A0A938I5N9-F1
#
_cell.length_a   1.000
_cell.length_b   1.000
_cell.length_c   1.000
_cell.angle_alpha   90.00
_cell.angle_beta   90.00
_cell.angle_gamma   90.00
#
_symmetry.space_group_name_H-M   'P 1'
#
loop_
_entity.id
_entity.type
_entity.pdbx_description
1 polymer ?
#
loop_
_entity_poly.entity_id
_entity_poly.type
_entity_poly.pdbx_seq_one_letter_code
_entity_poly.pdbx_strand_id
1 'polypeptide(L)'
;MRMVFAIRRTAHFRNKSRAMPATPLTSESDFDSEFDLAVIVANYANSADLPKAEWLTRRDLKRPQTNFHSIEMWTRGAKRTMHMFCTVVMVVLLAPVMLLVAMATGLTSHGLIMFQQIRTGLNLRTS
;
A
#
# COMPACT_ATOMS: atom_id res chain seq x y z
N MET A 1 20.95 -32.27 18.82
CA MET A 1 19.83 -31.48 19.38
C MET A 1 19.91 -30.07 18.83
N ARG A 2 18.92 -29.65 18.04
CA ARG A 2 18.96 -28.43 17.21
C ARG A 2 18.53 -27.19 18.00
N MET A 3 19.38 -26.16 17.93
CA MET A 3 19.16 -24.80 18.40
C MET A 3 17.92 -24.15 17.74
N VAL A 4 17.09 -23.48 18.53
CA VAL A 4 16.02 -22.60 18.05
C VAL A 4 16.43 -21.16 18.37
N PHE A 5 16.79 -20.41 17.34
CA PHE A 5 17.02 -18.96 17.40
C PHE A 5 15.66 -18.25 17.46
N ALA A 6 15.35 -17.63 18.60
CA ALA A 6 14.18 -16.78 18.76
C ALA A 6 14.54 -15.33 18.39
N ILE A 7 14.09 -14.87 17.23
CA ILE A 7 14.20 -13.45 16.83
C ILE A 7 12.94 -12.72 17.34
N ARG A 8 13.03 -12.14 18.55
CA ARG A 8 12.06 -11.13 19.01
C ARG A 8 12.38 -9.80 18.34
N ARG A 9 11.62 -9.41 17.29
CA ARG A 9 11.57 -8.02 16.82
C ARG A 9 10.41 -7.30 17.51
N THR A 10 10.68 -6.68 18.65
CA THR A 10 9.81 -5.66 19.24
C THR A 10 10.18 -4.29 18.66
N ALA A 11 9.51 -3.89 17.59
CA ALA A 11 9.58 -2.51 17.11
C ALA A 11 8.57 -1.68 17.90
N HIS A 12 9.02 -1.09 19.01
CA HIS A 12 8.31 0.01 19.67
C HIS A 12 8.35 1.23 18.73
N PHE A 13 7.26 1.46 18.00
CA PHE A 13 7.07 2.71 17.26
C PHE A 13 6.71 3.81 18.28
N ARG A 14 7.74 4.42 18.87
CA ARG A 14 7.63 5.58 19.75
C ARG A 14 7.20 6.77 18.90
N ASN A 15 5.90 7.10 18.95
CA ASN A 15 5.34 8.30 18.36
C ASN A 15 5.90 9.53 19.10
N LYS A 16 6.99 10.10 18.58
CA LYS A 16 7.54 11.38 19.04
C LYS A 16 6.87 12.46 18.21
N SER A 17 5.82 13.08 18.76
CA SER A 17 5.21 14.31 18.26
C SER A 17 6.30 15.33 18.02
N ARG A 18 6.71 15.47 16.75
CA ARG A 18 7.67 16.47 16.32
C ARG A 18 6.85 17.73 16.07
N ALA A 19 6.79 18.59 17.07
CA ALA A 19 6.40 19.98 16.88
C ALA A 19 7.28 20.54 15.74
N MET A 20 6.66 20.98 14.65
CA MET A 20 7.36 21.69 13.59
C MET A 20 7.81 23.06 14.13
N PRO A 21 9.11 23.39 14.11
CA PRO A 21 9.53 24.77 14.17
C PRO A 21 9.13 25.47 12.86
N ALA A 22 8.53 26.65 12.96
CA ALA A 22 8.22 27.51 11.83
C ALA A 22 9.50 27.88 11.08
N THR A 23 9.64 27.41 9.84
CA THR A 23 10.69 27.85 8.93
C THR A 23 10.25 29.18 8.30
N PRO A 24 11.02 30.28 8.43
CA PRO A 24 10.78 31.46 7.63
C PRO A 24 11.42 31.23 6.27
N LEU A 25 10.61 31.06 5.23
CA LEU A 25 11.10 31.05 3.85
C LEU A 25 10.69 32.37 3.19
N THR A 26 11.68 33.23 3.08
CA THR A 26 11.66 34.46 2.30
C THR A 26 11.83 34.11 0.81
N SER A 27 10.94 34.70 0.00
CA SER A 27 11.08 35.15 -1.39
C SER A 27 11.52 34.15 -2.48
N GLU A 28 10.56 33.75 -3.33
CA GLU A 28 10.46 34.17 -4.75
C GLU A 28 9.65 33.14 -5.57
N SER A 29 8.32 33.31 -5.59
CA SER A 29 7.47 33.01 -6.75
C SER A 29 6.07 33.57 -6.47
N ASP A 30 5.89 34.85 -6.77
CA ASP A 30 4.58 35.52 -6.88
C ASP A 30 3.82 34.92 -8.06
N PHE A 31 3.18 33.77 -7.84
CA PHE A 31 2.06 33.30 -8.64
C PHE A 31 0.86 33.18 -7.69
N ASP A 32 0.03 34.22 -7.70
CA ASP A 32 -1.35 34.30 -7.19
C ASP A 32 -1.73 33.28 -6.10
N SER A 33 -1.38 33.64 -4.86
CA SER A 33 -1.69 32.93 -3.61
C SER A 33 -3.19 32.85 -3.26
N GLU A 34 -4.09 33.35 -4.11
CA GLU A 34 -5.53 33.38 -3.86
C GLU A 34 -6.24 32.06 -4.25
N PHE A 35 -5.59 31.22 -5.06
CA PHE A 35 -6.09 29.90 -5.48
C PHE A 35 -5.04 28.80 -5.31
N ASP A 36 -4.30 28.79 -4.19
CA ASP A 36 -3.46 27.64 -3.88
C ASP A 36 -4.36 26.40 -3.71
N LEU A 37 -4.27 25.49 -4.68
CA LEU A 37 -5.03 24.25 -4.73
C LEU A 37 -4.83 23.44 -3.43
N ALA A 38 -3.67 23.54 -2.79
CA ALA A 38 -3.41 22.88 -1.52
C ALA A 38 -4.33 23.41 -0.40
N VAL A 39 -4.56 24.73 -0.36
CA VAL A 39 -5.44 25.38 0.62
C VAL A 39 -6.91 25.04 0.35
N ILE A 40 -7.33 25.06 -0.92
CA ILE A 40 -8.70 24.71 -1.32
C ILE A 40 -8.99 23.23 -1.00
N VAL A 41 -8.06 22.32 -1.32
CA VAL A 41 -8.20 20.90 -1.02
C VAL A 41 -8.19 20.66 0.49
N ALA A 42 -7.38 21.37 1.26
CA ALA A 42 -7.36 21.27 2.72
C ALA A 42 -8.67 21.76 3.36
N ASN A 43 -9.23 22.87 2.87
CA ASN A 43 -10.51 23.40 3.35
C ASN A 43 -11.68 22.51 2.93
N TYR A 44 -11.65 21.97 1.71
CA TYR A 44 -12.63 21.01 1.24
C TYR A 44 -12.56 19.72 2.07
N ALA A 45 -11.39 19.11 2.23
CA ALA A 45 -11.22 17.86 2.99
C ALA A 45 -11.64 17.95 4.47
N ASN A 46 -11.60 19.15 5.07
CA ASN A 46 -12.03 19.41 6.44
C ASN A 46 -13.49 19.87 6.57
N SER A 47 -14.22 20.08 5.48
CA SER A 47 -15.59 20.56 5.55
C SER A 47 -16.51 19.44 6.07
N ALA A 48 -17.41 19.80 7.00
CA ALA A 48 -18.35 18.87 7.62
C ALA A 48 -19.39 18.30 6.62
N ASP A 49 -19.42 18.85 5.41
CA ASP A 49 -20.36 18.49 4.34
C ASP A 49 -19.88 17.30 3.49
N LEU A 50 -18.61 16.89 3.59
CA LEU A 50 -18.18 15.66 2.92
C LEU A 50 -18.67 14.42 3.66
N PRO A 51 -19.34 13.48 2.97
CA PRO A 51 -19.62 12.19 3.55
C PRO A 51 -18.28 11.54 3.94
N LYS A 52 -18.14 11.14 5.20
CA LYS A 52 -16.96 10.40 5.67
C LYS A 52 -16.74 9.26 4.69
N ALA A 53 -15.57 9.22 4.05
CA ALA A 53 -15.22 8.19 3.08
C ALA A 53 -15.01 6.84 3.80
N GLU A 54 -16.08 6.23 4.30
CA GLU A 54 -16.06 4.97 5.06
C GLU A 54 -15.43 3.80 4.29
N TRP A 55 -15.37 3.93 2.96
CA TRP A 55 -14.70 3.00 2.05
C TRP A 55 -13.19 3.20 1.98
N LEU A 56 -12.69 4.41 2.31
CA LEU A 56 -11.28 4.77 2.34
C LEU A 56 -10.70 4.68 3.76
N THR A 57 -11.52 4.88 4.79
CA THR A 57 -11.10 4.74 6.18
C THR A 57 -10.86 3.27 6.51
N ARG A 58 -9.67 2.97 7.07
CA ARG A 58 -9.37 1.65 7.63
C ARG A 58 -10.44 1.32 8.67
N ARG A 59 -11.35 0.39 8.34
CA ARG A 59 -12.41 -0.02 9.28
C ARG A 59 -11.76 -0.59 10.53
N ASP A 60 -11.88 0.13 11.65
CA ASP A 60 -11.54 -0.37 12.97
C ASP A 60 -12.70 -1.26 13.46
N LEU A 61 -12.73 -2.49 12.96
CA LEU A 61 -13.78 -3.43 13.27
C LEU A 61 -13.60 -3.93 14.72
N LYS A 62 -14.47 -3.48 15.62
CA LYS A 62 -14.55 -3.94 17.02
C LYS A 62 -14.84 -5.45 17.17
N ARG A 63 -15.28 -6.11 16.09
CA ARG A 63 -15.52 -7.56 16.01
C ARG A 63 -14.94 -8.11 14.70
N PRO A 64 -14.31 -9.29 14.68
CA PRO A 64 -13.85 -9.91 13.44
C PRO A 64 -15.06 -10.21 12.55
N GLN A 65 -15.05 -9.72 11.30
CA GLN A 65 -16.08 -10.08 10.33
C GLN A 65 -15.99 -11.57 10.03
N THR A 66 -16.99 -12.33 10.48
CA THR A 66 -17.24 -13.70 10.04
C THR A 66 -17.82 -13.64 8.63
N ASN A 67 -17.14 -14.26 7.67
CA ASN A 67 -17.64 -14.38 6.30
C ASN A 67 -18.93 -15.23 6.31
N PHE A 68 -20.10 -14.58 6.18
CA PHE A 68 -21.42 -15.22 6.24
C PHE A 68 -21.75 -16.12 5.03
N HIS A 69 -20.91 -16.06 3.99
CA HIS A 69 -20.96 -16.98 2.86
C HIS A 69 -19.60 -17.62 2.67
N SER A 70 -19.33 -18.66 3.45
CA SER A 70 -18.14 -19.44 3.24
C SER A 70 -18.34 -20.31 2.00
N ILE A 71 -17.78 -19.86 0.87
CA ILE A 71 -17.54 -20.71 -0.31
C ILE A 71 -17.02 -22.07 0.17
N GLU A 72 -17.60 -23.16 -0.34
CA GLU A 72 -17.30 -24.53 0.07
C GLU A 72 -15.78 -24.80 0.10
N MET A 73 -15.29 -25.55 1.09
CA MET A 73 -13.85 -25.76 1.27
C MET A 73 -13.19 -26.35 0.03
N TRP A 74 -13.91 -27.22 -0.69
CA TRP A 74 -13.44 -27.82 -1.93
C TRP A 74 -13.20 -26.79 -3.03
N THR A 75 -14.17 -25.90 -3.27
CA THR A 75 -14.06 -24.88 -4.33
C THR A 75 -12.98 -23.85 -4.04
N ARG A 76 -12.71 -23.54 -2.77
CA ARG A 76 -11.55 -22.72 -2.38
C ARG A 76 -10.22 -23.40 -2.71
N GLY A 77 -10.11 -24.69 -2.38
CA GLY A 77 -8.91 -25.48 -2.66
C GLY A 77 -8.62 -25.53 -4.17
N ALA A 78 -9.63 -25.90 -4.96
CA ALA A 78 -9.54 -25.95 -6.41
C ALA A 78 -9.19 -24.59 -7.03
N LYS A 79 -9.80 -23.50 -6.57
CA LYS A 79 -9.47 -22.16 -7.05
C LYS A 79 -8.02 -21.78 -6.74
N ARG A 80 -7.54 -22.13 -5.54
CA ARG A 80 -6.17 -21.81 -5.10
C ARG A 80 -5.12 -22.58 -5.92
N THR A 81 -5.34 -23.87 -6.14
CA THR A 81 -4.43 -24.70 -6.96
C THR A 81 -4.42 -24.23 -8.40
N MET A 82 -5.59 -24.02 -9.01
CA MET A 82 -5.70 -23.48 -10.37
C MET A 82 -4.94 -22.15 -10.52
N HIS A 83 -5.11 -21.23 -9.55
CA HIS A 83 -4.43 -19.95 -9.59
C HIS A 83 -2.91 -20.12 -9.48
N MET A 84 -2.42 -21.02 -8.63
CA MET A 84 -0.99 -21.29 -8.50
C MET A 84 -0.39 -21.84 -9.80
N PHE A 85 -1.02 -22.83 -10.42
CA PHE A 85 -0.55 -23.38 -11.70
C PHE A 85 -0.56 -22.34 -12.81
N CYS A 86 -1.67 -21.60 -12.96
CA CYS A 86 -1.77 -20.56 -13.98
C CYS A 86 -0.71 -19.46 -13.78
N THR A 87 -0.49 -19.02 -12.54
CA THR A 87 0.56 -18.03 -12.24
C THR A 87 1.96 -18.56 -12.59
N VAL A 88 2.28 -19.82 -12.24
CA VAL A 88 3.59 -20.41 -12.57
C VAL A 88 3.80 -20.47 -14.09
N VAL A 89 2.80 -20.98 -14.82
CA VAL A 89 2.87 -21.07 -16.28
C VAL A 89 3.05 -19.68 -16.92
N MET A 90 2.25 -18.70 -16.48
CA MET A 90 2.36 -17.33 -17.00
C MET A 90 3.71 -16.69 -16.68
N VAL A 91 4.24 -16.88 -15.46
CA VAL A 91 5.55 -16.35 -15.09
C VAL A 91 6.64 -16.94 -15.96
N VAL A 92 6.65 -18.25 -16.20
CA VAL A 92 7.66 -18.89 -17.06
C VAL A 92 7.57 -18.36 -18.50
N LEU A 93 6.35 -18.20 -19.02
CA LEU A 93 6.12 -17.72 -20.38
C LEU A 93 6.51 -16.24 -20.54
N LEU A 94 6.21 -15.39 -19.55
CA LEU A 94 6.47 -13.95 -19.57
C LEU A 94 7.84 -13.54 -19.02
N ALA A 95 8.56 -14.44 -18.34
CA ALA A 95 9.90 -14.21 -17.80
C ALA A 95 10.89 -13.61 -18.82
N PRO A 96 11.02 -14.10 -20.07
CA PRO A 96 11.97 -13.53 -21.02
C PRO A 96 11.64 -12.07 -21.35
N VAL A 97 10.35 -11.74 -21.48
CA VAL A 97 9.90 -10.37 -21.75
C VAL A 97 10.19 -9.47 -20.54
N MET A 98 9.87 -9.93 -19.33
CA MET A 98 10.17 -9.19 -18.10
C MET A 98 11.66 -8.94 -17.91
N LEU A 99 12.52 -9.90 -18.30
CA LEU A 99 13.98 -9.76 -18.24
C LEU A 99 14.47 -8.66 -19.18
N LEU A 100 13.98 -8.63 -20.42
CA LEU A 100 14.34 -7.58 -21.38
C LEU A 100 13.90 -6.20 -20.89
N VAL A 101 12.69 -6.10 -20.33
CA VAL A 101 12.21 -4.84 -19.74
C VAL A 101 13.08 -4.43 -18.56
N ALA A 102 13.44 -5.35 -17.66
CA ALA A 102 14.31 -5.06 -16.52
C ALA A 102 15.71 -4.59 -16.94
N MET A 103 16.28 -5.19 -18.00
CA MET A 103 17.55 -4.73 -18.57
C MET A 103 17.43 -3.34 -19.19
N ALA A 104 16.38 -3.12 -19.99
CA ALA A 104 16.15 -1.82 -20.63
C ALA A 104 15.94 -0.71 -19.59
N THR A 105 15.15 -0.96 -18.54
CA THR A 105 14.94 0.02 -17.45
C THR A 105 16.20 0.25 -16.64
N GLY A 106 17.00 -0.78 -16.36
CA GLY A 106 18.29 -0.63 -15.67
C GLY A 106 19.33 0.15 -16.46
N LEU A 107 19.29 0.10 -17.80
CA LEU A 107 20.19 0.88 -18.66
C LEU A 107 19.71 2.33 -18.85
N THR A 108 18.40 2.56 -18.83
CA THR A 108 17.80 3.88 -19.10
C THR A 108 17.55 4.71 -17.84
N SER A 109 17.39 4.06 -16.68
CA SER A 109 17.08 4.71 -15.40
C SER A 109 17.97 4.14 -14.29
N HIS A 110 18.62 5.01 -13.52
CA HIS A 110 19.46 4.63 -12.37
C HIS A 110 18.62 4.28 -11.11
N GLY A 111 17.35 3.88 -11.27
CA GLY A 111 16.39 3.63 -10.19
C GLY A 111 16.12 2.15 -9.90
N LEU A 112 15.33 1.88 -8.85
CA LEU A 112 14.83 0.52 -8.58
C LEU A 112 13.96 0.03 -9.74
N ILE A 113 14.22 -1.19 -10.20
CA ILE A 113 13.46 -1.85 -11.28
C ILE A 113 12.06 -2.28 -10.81
N MET A 114 11.88 -2.54 -9.52
CA MET A 114 10.62 -2.99 -8.93
C MET A 114 10.14 -2.03 -7.86
N PHE A 115 8.88 -1.61 -7.97
CA PHE A 115 8.18 -0.82 -6.96
C PHE A 115 7.08 -1.65 -6.33
N GLN A 116 6.96 -1.58 -5.01
CA GLN A 116 5.89 -2.25 -4.29
C GLN A 116 4.80 -1.24 -3.93
N GLN A 117 3.64 -1.36 -4.56
CA GLN A 117 2.45 -0.65 -4.13
C GLN A 117 1.80 -1.42 -2.97
N ILE A 118 1.60 -0.76 -1.83
CA ILE A 118 0.86 -1.34 -0.71
C ILE A 118 -0.63 -1.35 -1.07
N ARG A 119 -1.23 -2.54 -1.12
CA ARG A 119 -2.67 -2.73 -1.27
C ARG A 119 -3.22 -3.49 -0.07
N THR A 120 -4.45 -3.17 0.33
CA THR A 120 -5.15 -3.91 1.37
C THR A 120 -5.56 -5.28 0.83
N GLY A 121 -5.09 -6.35 1.47
CA GLY A 121 -5.42 -7.72 1.07
C GLY A 121 -6.84 -8.13 1.48
N LEU A 122 -7.19 -9.39 1.19
CA LEU A 122 -8.46 -9.99 1.61
C LEU A 122 -8.69 -9.79 3.13
N ASN A 123 -9.87 -9.32 3.52
CA ASN A 123 -10.22 -8.88 4.88
C ASN A 123 -9.37 -7.71 5.42
N LEU A 124 -8.99 -6.75 4.57
CA LEU A 124 -8.20 -5.56 4.94
C LEU A 124 -6.87 -5.90 5.64
N ARG A 125 -6.38 -7.13 5.47
CA ARG A 125 -5.09 -7.55 6.02
C ARG A 125 -3.97 -6.86 5.22
N THR A 126 -3.13 -6.12 5.92
CA THR A 126 -1.86 -5.65 5.38
C THR A 126 -0.89 -6.84 5.44
N SER A 127 -0.41 -7.29 4.28
CA SER A 127 0.68 -8.26 4.16
C SER A 127 2.02 -7.55 4.06
#